data_AF-A0A0B1SSB5-F1
#
_entry.id   AF-A0A0B1SSB5-F1
#
_cell.length_a   1.000
_cell.length_b   1.000
_cell.length_c   1.000
_cell.angle_alpha   90.00
_cell.angle_beta   90.00
_cell.angle_gamma   90.00
#
_symmetry.space_group_name_H-M   'P 1'
#
loop_
_entity.id
_entity.type
_entity.pdbx_description
1 polymer ?
#
loop_
_entity_poly.entity_id
_entity_poly.type
_entity_poly.pdbx_seq_one_letter_code
_entity_poly.pdbx_strand_id
1 'polypeptide(L)'
;RSHSPRKERRNYEEKVASRSKSPQKRRSVTNSFDYLNSQCHLEGCSASIVVQIAVSDDTLETCVRLSRGFQANGLTVRCSKFIIENVHSRQPIVALCWLNWCLKHRFDEQVQSACLPIVARLSLASLEQHRRMMSERVFANILAAKLRGCYEKAVHVFRTIHQMDHFSVDVEQCPRCGRTREGMRVKINAIPCRKQIGCDRCQRQGCELEEKAGEDLQFFYQCPHALLPLNDTTDEYYCRSRMLAVHLGSAYFAKRPEDMTDLKPHTSSPSRKKK
;
A
#
# COMPACT_ATOMS: atom_id res chain seq x y z
N ARG A 1 42.01 27.59 75.90
CA ARG A 1 41.28 28.82 76.29
C ARG A 1 41.32 29.74 75.06
N SER A 2 40.30 29.67 74.20
CA SER A 2 39.13 30.58 74.16
C SER A 2 39.51 31.91 73.48
N HIS A 3 38.85 32.46 72.46
CA HIS A 3 37.57 32.21 71.80
C HIS A 3 37.62 32.92 70.42
N SER A 4 37.11 32.30 69.37
CA SER A 4 36.44 33.02 68.27
C SER A 4 34.97 33.24 68.64
N PRO A 5 34.34 34.33 68.18
CA PRO A 5 32.90 34.39 67.91
C PRO A 5 32.64 34.75 66.43
N ARG A 6 31.99 33.86 65.66
CA ARG A 6 30.53 33.79 65.34
C ARG A 6 30.06 34.91 64.39
N LYS A 7 29.68 34.67 63.11
CA LYS A 7 28.63 33.81 62.48
C LYS A 7 27.35 34.61 62.21
N GLU A 8 27.07 34.88 60.93
CA GLU A 8 25.72 35.11 60.36
C GLU A 8 25.58 34.18 59.15
N ARG A 9 24.83 33.09 59.30
CA ARG A 9 23.38 32.88 59.07
C ARG A 9 23.08 32.50 57.61
N ARG A 10 22.80 31.21 57.50
CA ARG A 10 22.35 30.41 56.35
C ARG A 10 21.04 30.94 55.76
N ASN A 11 20.85 30.68 54.48
CA ASN A 11 19.57 30.18 54.00
C ASN A 11 19.79 28.82 53.32
N TYR A 12 18.92 27.86 53.63
CA TYR A 12 18.96 26.46 53.22
C TYR A 12 17.60 26.18 52.58
N GLU A 13 17.57 25.70 51.33
CA GLU A 13 16.65 24.63 50.95
C GLU A 13 17.08 23.94 49.64
N GLU A 14 17.60 22.76 49.88
CA GLU A 14 17.68 21.53 49.10
C GLU A 14 16.51 21.27 48.12
N LYS A 15 16.81 20.90 46.86
CA LYS A 15 16.48 19.55 46.31
C LYS A 15 16.97 19.32 44.88
N VAL A 16 17.43 18.09 44.72
CA VAL A 16 18.09 17.44 43.60
C VAL A 16 17.15 17.25 42.40
N ALA A 17 17.64 17.58 41.20
CA ALA A 17 17.32 16.84 39.98
C ALA A 17 18.41 17.08 38.91
N SER A 18 19.39 16.18 38.86
CA SER A 18 20.32 16.07 37.75
C SER A 18 19.55 15.83 36.44
N ARG A 19 19.43 16.88 35.63
CA ARG A 19 19.10 16.76 34.21
C ARG A 19 20.08 17.62 33.44
N SER A 20 21.05 16.95 32.84
CA SER A 20 22.00 17.48 31.85
C SER A 20 21.23 18.13 30.71
N LYS A 21 20.98 19.44 30.81
CA LYS A 21 20.60 20.27 29.66
C LYS A 21 21.90 20.85 29.10
N SER A 22 22.38 20.27 28.00
CA SER A 22 23.39 20.89 27.16
C SER A 22 22.93 22.33 26.84
N PRO A 23 23.79 23.36 26.98
CA PRO A 23 23.40 24.71 26.64
C PRO A 23 23.04 24.76 25.15
N GLN A 24 21.76 24.93 24.83
CA GLN A 24 21.38 25.44 23.52
C GLN A 24 21.98 26.84 23.45
N LYS A 25 23.09 26.97 22.74
CA LYS A 25 23.72 28.23 22.40
C LYS A 25 22.71 29.02 21.56
N ARG A 26 21.80 29.74 22.20
CA ARG A 26 21.00 30.77 21.54
C ARG A 26 22.02 31.74 20.99
N ARG A 27 22.24 31.72 19.67
CA ARG A 27 22.96 32.79 18.99
C ARG A 27 22.13 34.04 19.24
N SER A 28 22.57 34.85 20.22
CA SER A 28 22.13 36.22 20.36
C SER A 28 22.52 36.91 19.05
N VAL A 29 21.52 37.23 18.23
CA VAL A 29 21.71 38.10 17.08
C VAL A 29 21.95 39.48 17.68
N THR A 30 23.22 39.89 17.73
CA THR A 30 23.63 41.16 18.35
C THR A 30 23.39 42.31 17.40
N ASN A 31 23.46 42.06 16.08
CA ASN A 31 23.24 43.04 15.02
C ASN A 31 22.44 42.41 13.87
N SER A 32 21.41 43.12 13.40
CA SER A 32 20.67 42.80 12.17
C SER A 32 21.08 43.80 11.11
N PHE A 33 21.86 43.37 10.12
CA PHE A 33 22.30 44.23 9.02
C PHE A 33 21.38 44.06 7.80
N ASP A 34 21.13 45.15 7.08
CA ASP A 34 20.56 45.10 5.75
C ASP A 34 21.58 44.43 4.81
N TYR A 35 21.16 43.42 4.05
CA TYR A 35 22.03 42.66 3.16
C TYR A 35 22.52 43.51 1.98
N LEU A 36 21.84 44.61 1.68
CA LEU A 36 22.25 45.59 0.66
C LEU A 36 23.30 46.56 1.18
N ASN A 37 23.60 46.56 2.48
CA ASN A 37 24.61 47.42 3.06
C ASN A 37 26.02 46.84 2.83
N SER A 38 26.96 47.71 2.39
CA SER A 38 28.35 47.35 2.10
C SER A 38 29.08 46.72 3.30
N GLN A 39 28.62 47.01 4.51
CA GLN A 39 29.13 46.45 5.76
C GLN A 39 28.89 44.93 5.86
N CYS A 40 27.82 44.40 5.26
CA CYS A 40 27.53 42.97 5.24
C CYS A 40 28.50 42.19 4.32
N HIS A 41 28.96 42.83 3.24
CA HIS A 41 29.94 42.25 2.32
C HIS A 41 31.33 42.14 2.95
N LEU A 42 31.71 43.10 3.82
CA LEU A 42 33.01 43.11 4.50
C LEU A 42 33.08 42.09 5.65
N GLU A 43 31.95 41.81 6.31
CA GLU A 43 31.89 40.86 7.44
C GLU A 43 31.60 39.40 7.03
N GLY A 44 31.54 39.10 5.73
CA GLY A 44 31.33 37.74 5.23
C GLY A 44 29.92 37.20 5.49
N CYS A 45 28.90 38.06 5.42
CA CYS A 45 27.50 37.66 5.55
C CYS A 45 27.14 36.55 4.54
N SER A 46 26.64 35.42 5.04
CA SER A 46 26.00 34.40 4.20
C SER A 46 24.48 34.60 4.19
N ALA A 47 23.91 35.00 3.05
CA ALA A 47 22.46 35.00 2.87
C ALA A 47 21.98 33.58 2.56
N SER A 48 21.15 33.01 3.43
CA SER A 48 20.44 31.75 3.15
C SER A 48 18.99 32.08 2.80
N ILE A 49 18.59 31.87 1.55
CA ILE A 49 17.19 32.00 1.14
C ILE A 49 16.42 30.81 1.74
N VAL A 50 15.65 31.07 2.80
CA VAL A 50 14.75 30.07 3.38
C VAL A 50 13.44 30.10 2.61
N VAL A 51 13.34 29.25 1.60
CA VAL A 51 12.12 29.06 0.82
C VAL A 51 11.07 28.31 1.66
N GLN A 52 10.19 29.05 2.34
CA GLN A 52 9.00 28.51 3.02
C GLN A 52 7.88 28.20 2.03
N ILE A 53 8.15 27.38 1.01
CA ILE A 53 7.06 26.83 0.18
C ILE A 53 6.39 25.71 0.98
N ALA A 54 5.05 25.81 1.10
CA ALA A 54 4.22 24.72 1.57
C ALA A 54 4.17 23.62 0.50
N VAL A 55 4.56 22.39 0.87
CA VAL A 55 4.49 21.25 -0.04
C VAL A 55 3.06 20.71 -0.03
N SER A 56 2.40 20.75 -1.18
CA SER A 56 1.08 20.20 -1.46
C SER A 56 1.10 19.47 -2.79
N ASP A 57 0.00 18.80 -3.17
CA ASP A 57 -0.09 18.11 -4.46
C ASP A 57 0.19 19.05 -5.64
N ASP A 58 -0.37 20.26 -5.61
CA ASP A 58 -0.23 21.26 -6.69
C ASP A 58 1.18 21.86 -6.76
N THR A 59 1.88 21.95 -5.64
CA THR A 59 3.22 22.54 -5.58
C THR A 59 4.33 21.50 -5.65
N LEU A 60 4.03 20.20 -5.53
CA LEU A 60 5.02 19.13 -5.39
C LEU A 60 5.97 19.06 -6.58
N GLU A 61 5.46 19.12 -7.82
CA GLU A 61 6.30 19.09 -9.02
C GLU A 61 7.34 20.22 -8.99
N THR A 62 6.85 21.44 -8.72
CA THR A 62 7.69 22.64 -8.63
C THR A 62 8.70 22.50 -7.50
N CYS A 63 8.27 22.03 -6.32
CA CYS A 63 9.16 21.82 -5.18
C CYS A 63 10.26 20.80 -5.47
N VAL A 64 9.91 19.66 -6.10
CA VAL A 64 10.86 18.61 -6.47
C VAL A 64 11.89 19.15 -7.47
N ARG A 65 11.43 19.84 -8.52
CA ARG A 65 12.29 20.46 -9.53
C ARG A 65 13.25 21.48 -8.91
N LEU A 66 12.73 22.38 -8.07
CA LEU A 66 13.53 23.40 -7.38
C LEU A 66 14.52 22.78 -6.39
N SER A 67 14.13 21.70 -5.69
CA SER A 67 14.99 21.06 -4.70
C SER A 67 16.32 20.57 -5.29
N ARG A 68 16.30 20.06 -6.53
CA ARG A 68 17.52 19.69 -7.23
C ARG A 68 18.17 20.83 -7.98
N GLY A 69 17.39 21.71 -8.62
CA GLY A 69 17.94 22.88 -9.32
C GLY A 69 18.82 23.76 -8.41
N PHE A 70 18.43 23.90 -7.14
CA PHE A 70 19.13 24.73 -6.16
C PHE A 70 19.89 23.94 -5.10
N GLN A 71 20.00 22.61 -5.24
CA GLN A 71 20.61 21.73 -4.23
C GLN A 71 20.05 21.95 -2.80
N ALA A 72 18.76 22.28 -2.70
CA ALA A 72 18.11 22.63 -1.46
C ALA A 72 17.72 21.37 -0.66
N ASN A 73 18.70 20.79 0.06
CA ASN A 73 18.53 19.54 0.82
C ASN A 73 17.34 19.58 1.79
N GLY A 74 17.08 20.71 2.45
CA GLY A 74 15.91 20.87 3.32
C GLY A 74 14.57 20.77 2.57
N LEU A 75 14.50 21.19 1.31
CA LEU A 75 13.32 21.01 0.48
C LEU A 75 13.21 19.57 -0.03
N THR A 76 14.33 18.92 -0.37
CA THR A 76 14.36 17.49 -0.74
C THR A 76 13.80 16.62 0.38
N VAL A 77 14.21 16.85 1.63
CA VAL A 77 13.69 16.12 2.80
C VAL A 77 12.19 16.35 2.99
N ARG A 78 11.70 17.59 2.87
CA ARG A 78 10.27 17.90 2.98
C ARG A 78 9.44 17.24 1.88
N CYS A 79 9.92 17.26 0.64
CA CYS A 79 9.26 16.59 -0.49
C CYS A 79 9.23 15.06 -0.28
N SER A 80 10.35 14.48 0.15
CA SER A 80 10.47 13.04 0.43
C SER A 80 9.48 12.60 1.50
N LYS A 81 9.40 13.34 2.62
CA LYS A 81 8.44 13.10 3.69
C LYS A 81 7.01 13.19 3.18
N PHE A 82 6.68 14.26 2.45
CA PHE A 82 5.34 14.46 1.88
C PHE A 82 4.92 13.30 0.98
N ILE A 83 5.79 12.86 0.08
CA ILE A 83 5.52 11.75 -0.85
C ILE A 83 5.26 10.46 -0.06
N ILE A 84 6.15 10.10 0.88
CA ILE A 84 6.03 8.86 1.67
C ILE A 84 4.72 8.84 2.47
N GLU A 85 4.35 9.98 3.08
CA GLU A 85 3.15 10.07 3.94
C GLU A 85 1.84 10.08 3.13
N ASN A 86 1.85 10.59 1.90
CA ASN A 86 0.61 10.85 1.15
C ASN A 86 0.40 9.93 -0.05
N VAL A 87 1.42 9.27 -0.60
CA VAL A 87 1.28 8.51 -1.86
C VAL A 87 0.25 7.38 -1.76
N HIS A 88 0.06 6.80 -0.57
CA HIS A 88 -0.86 5.68 -0.36
C HIS A 88 -2.33 6.03 -0.63
N SER A 89 -2.73 7.30 -0.48
CA SER A 89 -4.11 7.76 -0.64
C SER A 89 -4.37 8.28 -2.05
N ARG A 90 -3.34 8.31 -2.91
CA ARG A 90 -3.43 8.82 -4.27
C ARG A 90 -3.85 7.75 -5.24
N GLN A 91 -4.41 8.22 -6.36
CA GLN A 91 -4.70 7.35 -7.49
C GLN A 91 -3.38 6.81 -8.09
N PRO A 92 -3.37 5.58 -8.61
CA PRO A 92 -2.17 4.95 -9.18
C PRO A 92 -1.47 5.80 -10.25
N ILE A 93 -2.22 6.50 -11.10
CA ILE A 93 -1.65 7.37 -12.14
C ILE A 93 -0.93 8.58 -11.56
N VAL A 94 -1.43 9.17 -10.46
CA VAL A 94 -0.79 10.27 -9.76
C VAL A 94 0.51 9.78 -9.09
N ALA A 95 0.47 8.61 -8.46
CA ALA A 95 1.67 7.99 -7.91
C ALA A 95 2.73 7.69 -8.99
N LEU A 96 2.31 7.38 -10.22
CA LEU A 96 3.23 7.20 -11.35
C LEU A 96 3.91 8.52 -11.74
N CYS A 97 3.17 9.63 -11.77
CA CYS A 97 3.76 10.96 -11.95
C CYS A 97 4.78 11.27 -10.87
N TRP A 98 4.45 10.99 -9.60
CA TRP A 98 5.37 11.22 -8.47
C TRP A 98 6.63 10.35 -8.57
N LEU A 99 6.48 9.07 -8.93
CA LEU A 99 7.61 8.18 -9.18
C LEU A 99 8.50 8.69 -10.32
N ASN A 100 7.91 9.16 -11.43
CA ASN A 100 8.65 9.73 -12.56
C ASN A 100 9.49 10.94 -12.11
N TRP A 101 8.91 11.86 -11.33
CA TRP A 101 9.66 12.98 -10.78
C TRP A 101 10.80 12.52 -9.87
N CYS A 102 10.56 11.54 -8.99
CA CYS A 102 11.58 10.98 -8.10
C CYS A 102 12.75 10.36 -8.89
N LEU A 103 12.45 9.63 -9.97
CA LEU A 103 13.46 9.02 -10.84
C LEU A 103 14.28 10.09 -11.57
N LYS A 104 13.62 11.07 -12.20
CA LYS A 104 14.28 12.17 -12.93
C LYS A 104 15.20 13.00 -12.04
N HIS A 105 14.79 13.26 -10.81
CA HIS A 105 15.52 14.11 -9.87
C HIS A 105 16.36 13.33 -8.85
N ARG A 106 16.50 12.00 -9.04
CA ARG A 106 17.33 11.11 -8.19
C ARG A 106 17.04 11.32 -6.70
N PHE A 107 15.77 11.19 -6.34
CA PHE A 107 15.35 11.09 -4.94
C PHE A 107 15.74 9.73 -4.38
N ASP A 108 15.82 9.65 -3.05
CA ASP A 108 16.24 8.43 -2.36
C ASP A 108 15.39 7.22 -2.74
N GLU A 109 16.03 6.05 -2.76
CA GLU A 109 15.39 4.78 -3.14
C GLU A 109 14.16 4.50 -2.28
N GLN A 110 14.18 4.87 -0.99
CA GLN A 110 13.04 4.73 -0.09
C GLN A 110 11.78 5.48 -0.59
N VAL A 111 11.95 6.67 -1.14
CA VAL A 111 10.83 7.47 -1.68
C VAL A 111 10.27 6.79 -2.93
N GLN A 112 11.16 6.29 -3.80
CA GLN A 112 10.77 5.53 -4.99
C GLN A 112 10.01 4.26 -4.59
N SER A 113 10.54 3.51 -3.63
CA SER A 113 9.91 2.29 -3.09
C SER A 113 8.54 2.54 -2.49
N ALA A 114 8.29 3.70 -1.87
CA ALA A 114 6.96 4.05 -1.35
C ALA A 114 5.91 4.19 -2.47
N CYS A 115 6.31 4.71 -3.64
CA CYS A 115 5.41 4.88 -4.79
C CYS A 115 5.09 3.55 -5.49
N LEU A 116 6.07 2.64 -5.59
CA LEU A 116 5.98 1.44 -6.44
C LEU A 116 4.71 0.59 -6.22
N PRO A 117 4.24 0.31 -4.99
CA PRO A 117 3.09 -0.58 -4.80
C PRO A 117 1.77 0.07 -5.18
N ILE A 118 1.70 1.41 -5.14
CA ILE A 118 0.55 2.16 -5.63
C ILE A 118 0.57 2.22 -7.16
N VAL A 119 1.73 2.45 -7.76
CA VAL A 119 1.90 2.40 -9.23
C VAL A 119 1.58 1.02 -9.78
N ALA A 120 2.02 -0.05 -9.11
CA ALA A 120 1.76 -1.43 -9.50
C ALA A 120 0.28 -1.82 -9.47
N ARG A 121 -0.61 -0.94 -8.98
CA ARG A 121 -2.05 -1.13 -9.08
C ARG A 121 -2.62 -0.80 -10.46
N LEU A 122 -1.94 0.02 -11.26
CA LEU A 122 -2.34 0.22 -12.65
C LEU A 122 -2.42 -1.13 -13.38
N SER A 123 -3.39 -1.26 -14.28
CA SER A 123 -3.51 -2.39 -15.18
C SER A 123 -2.24 -2.55 -16.03
N LEU A 124 -2.03 -3.75 -16.56
CA LEU A 124 -0.87 -4.01 -17.43
C LEU A 124 -0.92 -3.11 -18.66
N ALA A 125 -2.09 -2.97 -19.28
CA ALA A 125 -2.31 -2.08 -20.42
C ALA A 125 -1.97 -0.62 -20.09
N SER A 126 -2.37 -0.12 -18.91
CA SER A 126 -2.05 1.25 -18.48
C SER A 126 -0.56 1.46 -18.21
N LEU A 127 0.11 0.48 -17.60
CA LEU A 127 1.56 0.52 -17.40
C LEU A 127 2.33 0.51 -18.71
N GLU A 128 1.89 -0.28 -19.70
CA GLU A 128 2.47 -0.31 -21.04
C GLU A 128 2.28 1.02 -21.77
N GLN A 129 1.07 1.58 -21.74
CA GLN A 129 0.77 2.88 -22.32
C GLN A 129 1.69 3.99 -21.76
N HIS A 130 2.00 3.93 -20.45
CA HIS A 130 2.82 4.92 -19.77
C HIS A 130 4.26 4.46 -19.49
N ARG A 131 4.75 3.43 -20.20
CA ARG A 131 6.09 2.82 -19.98
C ARG A 131 7.23 3.84 -19.97
N ARG A 132 7.11 4.90 -20.79
CA ARG A 132 8.10 5.98 -20.90
C ARG A 132 8.28 6.81 -19.63
N MET A 133 7.39 6.70 -18.64
CA MET A 133 7.47 7.43 -17.37
C MET A 133 8.37 6.75 -16.33
N MET A 134 8.84 5.52 -16.61
CA MET A 134 9.69 4.75 -15.71
C MET A 134 10.86 4.12 -16.46
N SER A 135 11.85 3.60 -15.73
CA SER A 135 12.93 2.83 -16.35
C SER A 135 12.48 1.41 -16.66
N GLU A 136 13.14 0.77 -17.63
CA GLU A 136 12.94 -0.65 -17.96
C GLU A 136 13.10 -1.56 -16.74
N ARG A 137 14.06 -1.25 -15.86
CA ARG A 137 14.27 -1.99 -14.61
C ARG A 137 13.06 -1.88 -13.67
N VAL A 138 12.51 -0.68 -13.50
CA VAL A 138 11.32 -0.47 -12.66
C VAL A 138 10.10 -1.17 -13.25
N PHE A 139 9.90 -1.06 -14.56
CA PHE A 139 8.82 -1.74 -15.27
C PHE A 139 8.92 -3.27 -15.12
N ALA A 140 10.10 -3.85 -15.36
CA ALA A 140 10.33 -5.28 -15.19
C ALA A 140 10.07 -5.77 -13.75
N ASN A 141 10.44 -4.97 -12.74
CA ASN A 141 10.15 -5.29 -11.34
C ASN A 141 8.63 -5.32 -11.06
N ILE A 142 7.88 -4.36 -11.61
CA ILE A 142 6.41 -4.32 -11.49
C ILE A 142 5.78 -5.52 -12.19
N LEU A 143 6.24 -5.86 -13.40
CA LEU A 143 5.79 -7.05 -14.11
C LEU A 143 6.03 -8.33 -13.30
N ALA A 144 7.24 -8.51 -12.78
CA ALA A 144 7.58 -9.67 -11.95
C ALA A 144 6.72 -9.73 -10.67
N ALA A 145 6.40 -8.59 -10.06
CA ALA A 145 5.50 -8.54 -8.91
C ALA A 145 4.05 -8.91 -9.27
N LYS A 146 3.55 -8.43 -10.41
CA LYS A 146 2.22 -8.80 -10.92
C LYS A 146 2.13 -10.28 -11.28
N LEU A 147 3.15 -10.84 -11.94
CA LEU A 147 3.21 -12.27 -12.28
C LEU A 147 3.20 -13.15 -11.03
N ARG A 148 3.98 -12.81 -10.01
CA ARG A 148 3.93 -13.48 -8.70
C ARG A 148 2.55 -13.38 -8.07
N GLY A 149 1.94 -12.19 -8.11
CA GLY A 149 0.59 -11.97 -7.64
C GLY A 149 -0.46 -12.84 -8.36
N CYS A 150 -0.37 -12.97 -9.68
CA CYS A 150 -1.26 -13.83 -10.49
C CYS A 150 -1.04 -15.31 -10.18
N TYR A 151 0.22 -15.74 -10.04
CA TYR A 151 0.53 -17.11 -9.64
C TYR A 151 -0.09 -17.46 -8.28
N GLU A 152 0.00 -16.57 -7.29
CA GLU A 152 -0.65 -16.78 -5.99
C GLU A 152 -2.18 -16.87 -6.09
N LYS A 153 -2.81 -16.04 -6.95
CA LYS A 153 -4.27 -16.14 -7.22
C LYS A 153 -4.62 -17.50 -7.79
N ALA A 154 -3.87 -17.97 -8.79
CA ALA A 154 -4.08 -19.26 -9.41
C ALA A 154 -3.91 -20.41 -8.40
N VAL A 155 -2.83 -20.41 -7.62
CA VAL A 155 -2.58 -21.41 -6.57
C VAL A 155 -3.71 -21.42 -5.53
N HIS A 156 -4.19 -20.24 -5.11
CA HIS A 156 -5.32 -20.15 -4.19
C HIS A 156 -6.58 -20.82 -4.78
N VAL A 157 -6.93 -20.50 -6.03
CA VAL A 157 -8.06 -21.13 -6.73
C VAL A 157 -7.90 -22.64 -6.78
N PHE A 158 -6.74 -23.16 -7.18
CA PHE A 158 -6.49 -24.61 -7.23
C PHE A 158 -6.56 -25.26 -5.85
N ARG A 159 -6.06 -24.61 -4.80
CA ARG A 159 -6.19 -25.10 -3.42
C ARG A 159 -7.64 -25.12 -2.96
N THR A 160 -8.42 -24.09 -3.25
CA THR A 160 -9.85 -24.05 -2.92
C THR A 160 -10.61 -25.16 -3.66
N ILE A 161 -10.35 -25.33 -4.96
CA ILE A 161 -10.92 -26.42 -5.77
C ILE A 161 -10.59 -27.78 -5.17
N HIS A 162 -9.35 -27.96 -4.69
CA HIS A 162 -8.93 -29.20 -4.05
C HIS A 162 -9.57 -29.40 -2.67
N GLN A 163 -9.68 -28.35 -1.86
CA GLN A 163 -10.30 -28.37 -0.53
C GLN A 163 -11.80 -28.59 -0.56
N MET A 164 -12.50 -28.09 -1.58
CA MET A 164 -13.92 -28.35 -1.77
C MET A 164 -14.22 -29.84 -1.96
N ASP A 165 -13.20 -30.62 -2.33
CA ASP A 165 -13.25 -32.05 -2.64
C ASP A 165 -14.33 -32.39 -3.71
N HIS A 166 -14.36 -33.62 -4.19
CA HIS A 166 -15.47 -34.08 -5.01
C HIS A 166 -16.68 -34.27 -4.10
N PHE A 167 -17.67 -33.39 -4.22
CA PHE A 167 -18.85 -33.45 -3.39
C PHE A 167 -20.07 -33.89 -4.19
N SER A 168 -21.02 -34.50 -3.47
CA SER A 168 -22.33 -34.83 -4.00
C SER A 168 -23.40 -34.05 -3.28
N VAL A 169 -24.36 -33.50 -4.02
CA VAL A 169 -25.51 -32.79 -3.47
C VAL A 169 -26.81 -33.34 -4.05
N ASP A 170 -27.81 -33.52 -3.20
CA ASP A 170 -29.14 -33.98 -3.61
C ASP A 170 -30.02 -32.77 -3.97
N VAL A 171 -30.45 -32.68 -5.23
CA VAL A 171 -31.30 -31.60 -5.77
C VAL A 171 -32.59 -32.16 -6.35
N GLU A 172 -33.63 -31.35 -6.52
CA GLU A 172 -34.91 -31.81 -7.06
C GLU A 172 -34.84 -32.17 -8.54
N GLN A 173 -34.01 -31.44 -9.30
CA GLN A 173 -33.85 -31.61 -10.73
C GLN A 173 -32.38 -31.52 -11.14
N CYS A 174 -31.93 -32.46 -11.97
CA CYS A 174 -30.59 -32.42 -12.54
C CYS A 174 -30.43 -31.19 -13.45
N PRO A 175 -29.46 -30.29 -13.19
CA PRO A 175 -29.26 -29.07 -14.00
C PRO A 175 -28.78 -29.37 -15.42
N ARG A 176 -28.34 -30.59 -15.72
CA ARG A 176 -27.81 -30.99 -17.04
C ARG A 176 -28.88 -31.59 -17.96
N CYS A 177 -29.67 -32.54 -17.47
CA CYS A 177 -30.64 -33.28 -18.29
C CYS A 177 -32.10 -33.06 -17.87
N GLY A 178 -32.34 -32.21 -16.87
CA GLY A 178 -33.68 -31.97 -16.35
C GLY A 178 -34.30 -33.17 -15.63
N ARG A 179 -33.55 -34.26 -15.40
CA ARG A 179 -34.04 -35.46 -14.72
C ARG A 179 -34.52 -35.09 -13.32
N THR A 180 -35.77 -35.39 -13.04
CA THR A 180 -36.37 -35.43 -11.71
C THR A 180 -36.53 -36.89 -11.29
N ARG A 181 -36.71 -37.15 -9.99
CA ARG A 181 -37.08 -38.47 -9.48
C ARG A 181 -38.39 -38.28 -8.72
N GLU A 182 -39.45 -38.97 -9.11
CA GLU A 182 -40.78 -38.80 -8.53
C GLU A 182 -40.72 -38.97 -7.00
N GLY A 183 -40.93 -37.87 -6.26
CA GLY A 183 -40.88 -37.83 -4.80
C GLY A 183 -39.48 -37.95 -4.15
N MET A 184 -38.38 -37.98 -4.92
CA MET A 184 -37.02 -38.11 -4.39
C MET A 184 -36.05 -37.10 -5.02
N ARG A 185 -35.04 -36.69 -4.25
CA ARG A 185 -33.95 -35.86 -4.79
C ARG A 185 -33.01 -36.69 -5.65
N VAL A 186 -32.46 -36.04 -6.68
CA VAL A 186 -31.45 -36.57 -7.59
C VAL A 186 -30.07 -36.18 -7.06
N LYS A 187 -29.20 -37.18 -6.89
CA LYS A 187 -27.81 -36.97 -6.51
C LYS A 187 -27.02 -36.38 -7.68
N ILE A 188 -26.36 -35.25 -7.45
CA ILE A 188 -25.49 -34.55 -8.39
C ILE A 188 -24.07 -34.61 -7.84
N ASN A 189 -23.16 -35.10 -8.67
CA ASN A 189 -21.74 -35.12 -8.36
C ASN A 189 -21.09 -33.89 -9.00
N ALA A 190 -20.43 -33.09 -8.17
CA ALA A 190 -19.58 -31.99 -8.60
C ALA A 190 -18.12 -32.43 -8.42
N ILE A 191 -17.36 -32.38 -9.51
CA ILE A 191 -15.93 -32.69 -9.53
C ILE A 191 -15.20 -31.42 -10.03
N PRO A 192 -14.92 -30.46 -9.12
CA PRO A 192 -14.31 -29.19 -9.49
C PRO A 192 -12.97 -29.34 -10.22
N CYS A 193 -12.11 -30.30 -9.80
CA CYS A 193 -10.79 -30.47 -10.42
C CYS A 193 -10.85 -30.99 -11.87
N ARG A 194 -11.92 -31.68 -12.25
CA ARG A 194 -12.18 -32.13 -13.63
C ARG A 194 -13.20 -31.24 -14.34
N LYS A 195 -13.63 -30.13 -13.72
CA LYS A 195 -14.59 -29.20 -14.29
C LYS A 195 -15.89 -29.91 -14.73
N GLN A 196 -16.35 -30.86 -13.92
CA GLN A 196 -17.51 -31.72 -14.21
C GLN A 196 -18.63 -31.50 -13.20
N ILE A 197 -19.87 -31.46 -13.68
CA ILE A 197 -21.08 -31.45 -12.86
C ILE A 197 -22.17 -32.28 -13.54
N GLY A 198 -22.82 -33.17 -12.80
CA GLY A 198 -23.94 -33.93 -13.33
C GLY A 198 -24.45 -35.02 -12.41
N CYS A 199 -25.66 -35.54 -12.71
CA CYS A 199 -26.14 -36.78 -12.08
C CYS A 199 -25.39 -37.99 -12.63
N ASP A 200 -25.56 -39.15 -12.01
CA ASP A 200 -24.88 -40.40 -12.38
C ASP A 200 -25.05 -40.79 -13.87
N ARG A 201 -26.11 -40.32 -14.54
CA ARG A 201 -26.32 -40.53 -15.99
C ARG A 201 -25.63 -39.51 -16.89
N CYS A 202 -25.44 -38.29 -16.39
CA CYS A 202 -24.91 -37.16 -17.17
C CYS A 202 -23.42 -36.95 -16.94
N GLN A 203 -22.86 -37.58 -15.92
CA GLN A 203 -21.44 -37.52 -15.62
C GLN A 203 -20.67 -38.28 -16.70
N ARG A 204 -20.13 -37.54 -17.68
CA ARG A 204 -19.25 -38.07 -18.72
C ARG A 204 -17.78 -37.92 -18.29
N GLN A 205 -16.91 -38.78 -18.81
CA GLN A 205 -15.47 -38.56 -18.72
C GLN A 205 -15.07 -37.44 -19.70
N GLY A 206 -14.74 -36.24 -19.20
CA GLY A 206 -14.28 -35.11 -20.02
C GLY A 206 -14.50 -33.74 -19.35
N CYS A 207 -13.76 -32.71 -19.78
CA CYS A 207 -13.91 -31.33 -19.28
C CYS A 207 -15.03 -30.62 -20.03
N GLU A 208 -16.20 -30.39 -19.41
CA GLU A 208 -17.34 -29.77 -20.11
C GLU A 208 -17.25 -28.25 -20.20
N LEU A 209 -16.47 -27.65 -19.30
CA LEU A 209 -16.13 -26.24 -19.39
C LEU A 209 -15.31 -25.94 -20.65
N GLU A 210 -14.68 -26.92 -21.31
CA GLU A 210 -14.04 -26.70 -22.63
C GLU A 210 -15.05 -26.75 -23.79
N GLU A 211 -16.07 -27.61 -23.73
CA GLU A 211 -17.06 -27.75 -24.82
C GLU A 211 -18.11 -26.63 -24.88
N LYS A 212 -18.46 -26.02 -23.72
CA LYS A 212 -19.43 -24.90 -23.64
C LYS A 212 -18.77 -23.53 -23.50
N ALA A 213 -17.45 -23.48 -23.32
CA ALA A 213 -16.73 -22.23 -23.40
C ALA A 213 -16.68 -21.79 -24.87
N GLY A 214 -17.62 -20.95 -25.27
CA GLY A 214 -17.29 -19.95 -26.28
C GLY A 214 -16.12 -19.08 -25.79
N GLU A 215 -15.65 -18.17 -26.64
CA GLU A 215 -14.53 -17.25 -26.36
C GLU A 215 -14.74 -16.33 -25.14
N ASP A 216 -15.93 -16.34 -24.51
CA ASP A 216 -16.37 -15.35 -23.51
C ASP A 216 -16.24 -15.79 -22.03
N LEU A 217 -15.50 -16.87 -21.71
CA LEU A 217 -15.27 -17.21 -20.29
C LEU A 217 -14.23 -16.27 -19.66
N GLN A 218 -14.71 -15.30 -18.89
CA GLN A 218 -13.87 -14.39 -18.11
C GLN A 218 -13.66 -14.93 -16.69
N PHE A 219 -12.40 -15.02 -16.28
CA PHE A 219 -12.04 -15.37 -14.90
C PHE A 219 -12.21 -14.16 -13.99
N PHE A 220 -12.74 -14.38 -12.79
CA PHE A 220 -12.86 -13.35 -11.77
C PHE A 220 -12.12 -13.77 -10.50
N TYR A 221 -11.56 -12.79 -9.80
CA TYR A 221 -10.97 -12.94 -8.48
C TYR A 221 -11.79 -12.13 -7.47
N GLN A 222 -12.23 -12.78 -6.40
CA GLN A 222 -12.97 -12.15 -5.33
C GLN A 222 -12.04 -11.77 -4.16
N CYS A 223 -12.15 -10.53 -3.70
CA CYS A 223 -11.64 -10.08 -2.41
C CYS A 223 -12.81 -9.56 -1.55
N PRO A 224 -12.60 -9.26 -0.25
CA PRO A 224 -13.68 -8.76 0.61
C PRO A 224 -14.35 -7.47 0.13
N HIS A 225 -13.72 -6.73 -0.77
CA HIS A 225 -14.19 -5.41 -1.23
C HIS A 225 -14.61 -5.36 -2.70
N ALA A 226 -14.29 -6.38 -3.50
CA ALA A 226 -14.56 -6.37 -4.94
C ALA A 226 -14.50 -7.78 -5.57
N LEU A 227 -15.25 -7.96 -6.66
CA LEU A 227 -15.10 -9.06 -7.61
C LEU A 227 -14.52 -8.47 -8.90
N LEU A 228 -13.30 -8.88 -9.26
CA LEU A 228 -12.57 -8.25 -10.36
C LEU A 228 -12.19 -9.25 -11.44
N PRO A 229 -12.33 -8.88 -12.72
CA PRO A 229 -11.87 -9.73 -13.79
C PRO A 229 -10.34 -9.87 -13.76
N LEU A 230 -9.87 -11.08 -14.04
CA LEU A 230 -8.47 -11.43 -14.23
C LEU A 230 -8.10 -11.23 -15.69
N ASN A 231 -7.71 -10.02 -16.04
CA ASN A 231 -7.19 -9.67 -17.36
C ASN A 231 -6.09 -8.60 -17.23
N ASP A 232 -5.57 -8.17 -18.37
CA ASP A 232 -4.51 -7.17 -18.52
C ASP A 232 -5.01 -5.71 -18.40
N THR A 233 -6.32 -5.49 -18.55
CA THR A 233 -6.95 -4.16 -18.54
C THR A 233 -7.50 -3.74 -17.17
N THR A 234 -7.63 -4.67 -16.23
CA THR A 234 -8.17 -4.40 -14.89
C THR A 234 -7.09 -3.94 -13.93
N ASP A 235 -7.36 -2.84 -13.23
CA ASP A 235 -6.51 -2.34 -12.15
C ASP A 235 -6.55 -3.28 -10.93
N GLU A 236 -5.44 -3.40 -10.20
CA GLU A 236 -5.43 -4.11 -8.92
C GLU A 236 -6.11 -3.26 -7.85
N TYR A 237 -6.96 -3.92 -7.06
CA TYR A 237 -7.66 -3.33 -5.94
C TYR A 237 -6.72 -2.84 -4.84
N TYR A 238 -7.21 -1.87 -4.06
CA TYR A 238 -6.44 -1.25 -2.97
C TYR A 238 -5.83 -2.27 -1.99
N CYS A 239 -6.54 -3.35 -1.66
CA CYS A 239 -6.05 -4.33 -0.68
C CYS A 239 -4.85 -5.15 -1.18
N ARG A 240 -4.52 -5.14 -2.48
CA ARG A 240 -3.30 -5.76 -3.02
C ARG A 240 -2.04 -4.94 -2.78
N SER A 241 -2.15 -3.65 -2.43
CA SER A 241 -0.98 -2.77 -2.26
C SER A 241 0.08 -3.35 -1.32
N ARG A 242 -0.35 -3.98 -0.21
CA ARG A 242 0.57 -4.60 0.75
C ARG A 242 1.33 -5.79 0.17
N MET A 243 0.64 -6.67 -0.54
CA MET A 243 1.27 -7.83 -1.15
C MET A 243 2.17 -7.42 -2.33
N LEU A 244 1.75 -6.43 -3.12
CA LEU A 244 2.59 -5.83 -4.15
C LEU A 244 3.88 -5.24 -3.55
N ALA A 245 3.78 -4.56 -2.40
CA ALA A 245 4.94 -4.03 -1.71
C ALA A 245 5.93 -5.12 -1.29
N VAL A 246 5.44 -6.24 -0.77
CA VAL A 246 6.28 -7.40 -0.42
C VAL A 246 7.03 -7.92 -1.65
N HIS A 247 6.34 -8.14 -2.78
CA HIS A 247 6.99 -8.60 -4.00
C HIS A 247 7.99 -7.61 -4.59
N LEU A 248 7.75 -6.33 -4.40
CA LEU A 248 8.61 -5.24 -4.87
C LEU A 248 9.78 -4.95 -3.92
N GLY A 249 9.89 -5.66 -2.78
CA GLY A 249 10.90 -5.39 -1.77
C GLY A 249 10.76 -4.00 -1.14
N SER A 250 9.57 -3.39 -1.24
CA SER A 250 9.30 -2.08 -0.67
C SER A 250 9.00 -2.20 0.81
N ALA A 251 9.71 -1.41 1.63
CA ALA A 251 9.40 -1.20 3.03
C ALA A 251 8.08 -0.41 3.15
N TYR A 252 6.96 -1.08 2.89
CA TYR A 252 5.64 -0.54 3.15
C TYR A 252 5.48 -0.38 4.66
N PHE A 253 5.32 0.85 5.14
CA PHE A 253 4.82 1.07 6.49
C PHE A 253 3.36 0.66 6.51
N ALA A 254 3.09 -0.51 7.12
CA ALA A 254 1.74 -0.91 7.44
C ALA A 254 1.12 0.14 8.38
N LYS A 255 -0.01 0.75 8.00
CA LYS A 255 -0.90 1.33 9.00
C LYS A 255 -1.26 0.23 10.00
N ARG A 256 -1.25 0.56 11.29
CA ARG A 256 -1.45 -0.38 12.39
C ARG A 256 -2.77 -1.13 12.24
N PRO A 257 -2.88 -2.39 12.71
CA PRO A 257 -4.08 -3.23 12.57
C PRO A 257 -5.27 -2.81 13.45
N GLU A 258 -5.30 -1.58 13.95
CA GLU A 258 -6.32 -1.15 14.92
C GLU A 258 -7.65 -0.75 14.27
N ASP A 259 -7.71 -0.65 12.93
CA ASP A 259 -8.96 -0.44 12.16
C ASP A 259 -9.56 -1.73 11.56
N MET A 260 -9.12 -2.92 12.00
CA MET A 260 -9.59 -4.23 11.48
C MET A 260 -10.48 -5.02 12.46
N THR A 261 -11.16 -4.37 13.39
CA THR A 261 -12.25 -5.00 14.13
C THR A 261 -13.55 -4.91 13.34
N ASP A 262 -13.76 -5.86 12.44
CA ASP A 262 -15.09 -6.43 12.14
C ASP A 262 -14.95 -7.67 11.25
N LEU A 263 -14.31 -8.69 11.80
CA LEU A 263 -14.41 -10.06 11.32
C LEU A 263 -14.77 -10.96 12.51
N LYS A 264 -15.99 -10.78 13.03
CA LYS A 264 -16.70 -11.89 13.67
C LYS A 264 -17.53 -12.59 12.61
N PRO A 265 -17.42 -13.92 12.46
CA PRO A 265 -18.35 -14.66 11.61
C PRO A 265 -19.75 -14.58 12.22
N HIS A 266 -20.67 -13.93 11.51
CA HIS A 266 -22.10 -14.05 11.77
C HIS A 266 -22.53 -15.48 11.43
N THR A 267 -22.59 -16.34 12.44
CA THR A 267 -23.42 -17.54 12.40
C THR A 267 -24.87 -17.12 12.63
N SER A 268 -25.67 -17.04 11.57
CA SER A 268 -27.13 -17.20 11.64
C SER A 268 -27.42 -18.70 11.62
N SER A 269 -28.35 -19.31 12.37
CA SER A 269 -29.79 -19.03 12.47
C SER A 269 -30.41 -19.85 13.65
N PRO A 270 -31.74 -20.12 13.79
CA PRO A 270 -32.59 -19.48 14.79
C PRO A 270 -33.36 -20.44 15.76
N SER A 271 -34.11 -19.82 16.69
CA SER A 271 -35.34 -20.31 17.34
C SER A 271 -35.32 -21.40 18.43
N ARG A 272 -35.64 -21.03 19.68
CA ARG A 272 -36.94 -21.39 20.31
C ARG A 272 -37.13 -20.71 21.68
N LYS A 273 -38.24 -19.97 21.81
CA LYS A 273 -38.83 -19.62 23.11
C LYS A 273 -39.28 -20.89 23.82
N LYS A 274 -38.99 -20.98 25.13
CA LYS A 274 -39.76 -21.77 26.11
C LYS A 274 -39.80 -21.00 27.42
N LYS A 275 -40.94 -20.38 27.71
CA LYS A 275 -41.69 -20.49 28.96
C LYS A 275 -43.12 -20.11 28.66
#